data_AF-A0A964PYS9-F1
#
_entry.id   AF-A0A964PYS9-F1
#
_cell.length_a   1.000
_cell.length_b   1.000
_cell.length_c   1.000
_cell.angle_alpha   90.00
_cell.angle_beta   90.00
_cell.angle_gamma   90.00
#
_symmetry.space_group_name_H-M   'P 1'
#
loop_
_entity.id
_entity.type
_entity.pdbx_description
1 polymer ?
#
loop_
_entity_poly.entity_id
_entity_poly.type
_entity_poly.pdbx_seq_one_letter_code
_entity_poly.pdbx_strand_id
1 'polypeptide(L)'
;MTASLPNDKRGLGPRGTTHIKLAVGALALVVASAGTMPAEAQDVREFPLAPIRPQGNFVAPYFDGFLPNDDGSWTLSFGFMNRNDEELIEIPLGPNNFLEPPQFDGSQPTTFPVVRYEGFGGPRERGAFAVVVPADFQGDVWWHLTSPNGFSTKVPGRLIQPGALIPGAYELSVGPQGGGSMRPSVRFSPDGPMGIGPLGIFHPETFRTSVGRPITVTAWVEDRGERELRSVNMTLWKHQGPVGGEILFESLVPQSVGGPGQGPGQEPGGGGPEGRSIQIPREGEKAHLAQFTASFSQPGDYVIRVRIDNFGGGDSSPGNMCCWTNGYVRVTVTP
;
A
#
# COMPACT_ATOMS: atom_id res chain seq x y z
N MET A 1 -23.08 -76.92 -31.54
CA MET A 1 -24.48 -77.36 -31.62
C MET A 1 -25.13 -76.68 -32.81
N THR A 2 -25.70 -77.49 -33.68
CA THR A 2 -26.34 -77.20 -34.97
C THR A 2 -27.77 -76.66 -34.81
N ALA A 3 -28.17 -75.70 -35.66
CA ALA A 3 -29.50 -75.55 -36.31
C ALA A 3 -29.54 -74.15 -36.99
N SER A 4 -29.69 -73.98 -38.31
CA SER A 4 -30.75 -74.33 -39.27
C SER A 4 -31.91 -73.31 -39.34
N LEU A 5 -31.88 -72.46 -40.39
CA LEU A 5 -32.99 -71.94 -41.24
C LEU A 5 -34.15 -71.13 -40.59
N PRO A 6 -35.07 -70.48 -41.35
CA PRO A 6 -34.96 -69.77 -42.64
C PRO A 6 -35.70 -68.40 -42.69
N ASN A 7 -35.36 -67.60 -43.72
CA ASN A 7 -36.22 -66.88 -44.68
C ASN A 7 -37.64 -66.42 -44.25
N ASP A 8 -37.91 -65.11 -44.29
CA ASP A 8 -39.21 -64.61 -44.73
C ASP A 8 -39.11 -63.25 -45.46
N LYS A 9 -40.12 -63.05 -46.29
CA LYS A 9 -40.20 -62.25 -47.50
C LYS A 9 -40.83 -60.87 -47.26
N ARG A 10 -40.76 -60.05 -48.33
CA ARG A 10 -41.63 -58.89 -48.69
C ARG A 10 -41.34 -57.62 -47.85
N GLY A 11 -41.13 -56.44 -48.44
CA GLY A 11 -41.74 -55.91 -49.64
C GLY A 11 -40.86 -54.88 -50.38
N LEU A 12 -41.16 -54.79 -51.66
CA LEU A 12 -40.55 -53.98 -52.69
C LEU A 12 -41.34 -52.66 -52.80
N GLY A 13 -40.66 -51.52 -52.78
CA GLY A 13 -41.19 -50.21 -53.19
C GLY A 13 -40.03 -49.36 -53.72
N PRO A 14 -40.13 -48.72 -54.89
CA PRO A 14 -39.02 -48.72 -55.84
C PRO A 14 -38.19 -47.43 -55.87
N ARG A 15 -36.87 -47.65 -55.84
CA ARG A 15 -35.87 -47.18 -56.82
C ARG A 15 -35.93 -45.69 -57.22
N GLY A 16 -35.17 -44.88 -56.49
CA GLY A 16 -34.43 -43.76 -57.06
C GLY A 16 -33.07 -44.27 -57.55
N THR A 17 -32.80 -44.06 -58.83
CA THR A 17 -31.70 -44.55 -59.67
C THR A 17 -30.29 -44.57 -59.07
N THR A 18 -29.69 -45.74 -59.17
CA THR A 18 -28.24 -46.02 -59.26
C THR A 18 -27.85 -46.01 -60.76
N HIS A 19 -26.64 -45.76 -61.27
CA HIS A 19 -25.25 -45.66 -60.84
C HIS A 19 -24.60 -44.65 -61.82
N ILE A 20 -23.38 -44.13 -61.65
CA ILE A 20 -22.15 -44.75 -62.16
C ILE A 20 -20.98 -43.79 -61.89
N LYS A 21 -20.00 -44.33 -61.16
CA LYS A 21 -18.55 -44.11 -61.21
C LYS A 21 -17.95 -42.76 -60.77
N LEU A 22 -17.16 -42.91 -59.71
CA LEU A 22 -16.04 -42.08 -59.29
C LEU A 22 -15.27 -41.48 -60.48
N ALA A 23 -14.94 -40.19 -60.40
CA ALA A 23 -13.57 -39.78 -60.04
C ALA A 23 -13.46 -38.26 -59.81
N VAL A 24 -12.71 -37.91 -58.75
CA VAL A 24 -11.99 -36.65 -58.49
C VAL A 24 -12.81 -35.39 -58.15
N GLY A 25 -12.58 -34.91 -56.92
CA GLY A 25 -12.53 -33.47 -56.63
C GLY A 25 -13.60 -32.95 -55.67
N ALA A 26 -13.36 -33.01 -54.37
CA ALA A 26 -13.97 -32.07 -53.42
C ALA A 26 -13.02 -31.83 -52.25
N LEU A 27 -12.44 -30.63 -52.25
CA LEU A 27 -11.73 -30.01 -51.15
C LEU A 27 -12.68 -29.91 -49.95
N ALA A 28 -12.53 -30.78 -48.96
CA ALA A 28 -13.21 -30.60 -47.67
C ALA A 28 -12.45 -29.53 -46.88
N LEU A 29 -12.99 -28.31 -46.88
CA LEU A 29 -12.56 -27.24 -46.00
C LEU A 29 -12.89 -27.67 -44.55
N VAL A 30 -11.91 -28.21 -43.84
CA VAL A 30 -12.01 -28.35 -42.39
C VAL A 30 -11.89 -26.94 -41.82
N VAL A 31 -13.02 -26.35 -41.45
CA VAL A 31 -13.04 -25.15 -40.62
C VAL A 31 -12.50 -25.57 -39.26
N ALA A 32 -11.18 -25.38 -39.08
CA ALA A 32 -10.59 -25.41 -37.76
C ALA A 32 -11.23 -24.28 -36.97
N SER A 33 -12.15 -24.62 -36.07
CA SER A 33 -12.56 -23.74 -34.99
C SER A 33 -11.29 -23.38 -34.22
N ALA A 34 -10.75 -22.19 -34.49
CA ALA A 34 -9.73 -21.58 -33.66
C ALA A 34 -10.37 -21.33 -32.30
N GLY A 35 -10.28 -22.32 -31.42
CA GLY A 35 -10.50 -22.10 -30.00
C GLY A 35 -9.58 -20.97 -29.61
N THR A 36 -10.13 -19.86 -29.14
CA THR A 36 -9.38 -18.85 -28.44
C THR A 36 -8.78 -19.54 -27.23
N MET A 37 -7.52 -19.97 -27.34
CA MET A 37 -6.78 -20.34 -26.15
C MET A 37 -6.75 -19.09 -25.26
N PRO A 38 -7.05 -19.21 -23.96
CA PRO A 38 -6.79 -18.11 -23.07
C PRO A 38 -5.31 -17.77 -23.22
N ALA A 39 -5.00 -16.52 -23.54
CA ALA A 39 -3.65 -16.02 -23.41
C ALA A 39 -3.26 -16.34 -21.96
N GLU A 40 -2.35 -17.29 -21.77
CA GLU A 40 -1.68 -17.43 -20.48
C GLU A 40 -1.17 -16.05 -20.14
N ALA A 41 -1.64 -15.51 -19.03
CA ALA A 41 -1.13 -14.28 -18.46
C ALA A 41 0.38 -14.39 -18.52
N GLN A 42 1.02 -13.50 -19.31
CA GLN A 42 2.47 -13.48 -19.39
C GLN A 42 2.95 -13.33 -17.95
N ASP A 43 3.57 -14.39 -17.44
CA ASP A 43 4.26 -14.40 -16.16
C ASP A 43 5.30 -13.28 -16.28
N VAL A 44 4.95 -12.08 -15.78
CA VAL A 44 5.84 -10.91 -15.78
C VAL A 44 6.91 -11.24 -14.76
N ARG A 45 7.85 -12.10 -15.16
CA ARG A 45 9.04 -12.43 -14.39
C ARG A 45 9.90 -11.18 -14.36
N GLU A 46 9.73 -10.39 -13.32
CA GLU A 46 10.74 -9.40 -12.98
C GLU A 46 11.99 -10.16 -12.57
N PHE A 47 13.00 -10.13 -13.43
CA PHE A 47 14.32 -10.65 -13.07
C PHE A 47 14.84 -9.82 -11.88
N PRO A 48 15.47 -10.42 -10.86
CA PRO A 48 15.96 -9.69 -9.69
C PRO A 48 16.90 -8.51 -9.99
N LEU A 49 17.52 -8.52 -11.18
CA LEU A 49 18.42 -7.48 -11.69
C LEU A 49 17.83 -6.70 -12.88
N ALA A 50 16.52 -6.82 -13.13
CA ALA A 50 15.87 -6.04 -14.17
C ALA A 50 16.03 -4.54 -13.86
N PRO A 51 16.35 -3.70 -14.86
CA PRO A 51 16.38 -2.25 -14.68
C PRO A 51 15.04 -1.74 -14.16
N ILE A 52 15.09 -0.72 -13.29
CA ILE A 52 13.92 0.02 -12.86
C ILE A 52 13.25 0.62 -14.12
N ARG A 53 11.92 0.54 -14.18
CA ARG A 53 11.13 1.10 -15.28
C ARG A 53 10.46 2.39 -14.83
N PRO A 54 10.34 3.41 -15.69
CA PRO A 54 9.60 4.62 -15.34
C PRO A 54 8.13 4.34 -15.00
N GLN A 55 7.49 3.43 -15.73
CA GLN A 55 6.05 3.13 -15.65
C GLN A 55 5.78 1.64 -16.03
N GLY A 56 4.57 1.15 -15.72
CA GLY A 56 4.04 -0.15 -16.11
C GLY A 56 4.50 -1.34 -15.26
N ASN A 57 5.24 -1.08 -14.18
CA ASN A 57 5.64 -2.10 -13.20
C ASN A 57 4.58 -2.24 -12.08
N PHE A 58 4.82 -3.12 -11.11
CA PHE A 58 3.87 -3.41 -10.03
C PHE A 58 4.21 -2.72 -8.70
N VAL A 59 3.24 -2.75 -7.79
CA VAL A 59 3.44 -2.44 -6.37
C VAL A 59 3.59 -3.73 -5.58
N ALA A 60 4.62 -3.80 -4.74
CA ALA A 60 4.87 -4.92 -3.85
C ALA A 60 4.49 -4.54 -2.40
N PRO A 61 3.64 -5.30 -1.70
CA PRO A 61 3.40 -5.14 -0.28
C PRO A 61 4.53 -5.77 0.52
N TYR A 62 4.82 -5.19 1.68
CA TYR A 62 5.81 -5.70 2.62
C TYR A 62 5.22 -5.78 4.03
N PHE A 63 5.57 -6.86 4.72
CA PHE A 63 5.44 -6.93 6.17
C PHE A 63 6.71 -6.38 6.79
N ASP A 64 6.54 -5.39 7.66
CA ASP A 64 7.64 -4.67 8.28
C ASP A 64 8.10 -5.36 9.56
N GLY A 65 7.17 -6.02 10.23
CA GLY A 65 7.37 -6.62 11.53
C GLY A 65 6.21 -6.27 12.44
N PHE A 66 6.38 -6.63 13.71
CA PHE A 66 5.34 -6.44 14.70
C PHE A 66 5.86 -5.72 15.94
N LEU A 67 4.96 -5.03 16.64
CA LEU A 67 5.25 -4.32 17.88
C LEU A 67 4.34 -4.85 19.00
N PRO A 68 4.85 -5.07 20.23
CA PRO A 68 4.00 -5.32 21.38
C PRO A 68 3.23 -4.06 21.79
N ASN A 69 1.99 -4.24 22.25
CA ASN A 69 1.18 -3.20 22.87
C ASN A 69 1.08 -3.43 24.39
N ASP A 70 0.81 -2.36 25.16
CA ASP A 70 0.75 -2.43 26.63
C ASP A 70 -0.34 -3.37 27.18
N ASP A 71 -1.41 -3.59 26.41
CA ASP A 71 -2.51 -4.50 26.75
C ASP A 71 -2.23 -5.97 26.38
N GLY A 72 -1.00 -6.26 25.89
CA GLY A 72 -0.57 -7.58 25.46
C GLY A 72 -0.95 -7.94 24.02
N SER A 73 -1.74 -7.12 23.34
CA SER A 73 -2.01 -7.28 21.90
C SER A 73 -0.76 -6.94 21.06
N TRP A 74 -0.83 -7.19 19.75
CA TRP A 74 0.27 -6.94 18.83
C TRP A 74 -0.16 -6.05 17.68
N THR A 75 0.73 -5.15 17.27
CA THR A 75 0.55 -4.31 16.09
C THR A 75 1.40 -4.87 14.95
N LEU A 76 0.76 -5.36 13.89
CA LEU A 76 1.40 -5.79 12.64
C LEU A 76 1.58 -4.59 11.71
N SER A 77 2.82 -4.25 11.37
CA SER A 77 3.13 -3.11 10.51
C SER A 77 3.37 -3.54 9.06
N PHE A 78 2.85 -2.74 8.12
CA PHE A 78 2.97 -3.01 6.69
C PHE A 78 3.48 -1.78 5.93
N GLY A 79 4.24 -2.02 4.88
CA GLY A 79 4.80 -1.02 3.98
C GLY A 79 4.69 -1.47 2.52
N PHE A 80 5.13 -0.66 1.58
CA PHE A 80 5.10 -1.01 0.16
C PHE A 80 6.32 -0.49 -0.60
N MET A 81 6.57 -1.07 -1.76
CA MET A 81 7.47 -0.53 -2.78
C MET A 81 6.68 -0.38 -4.07
N ASN A 82 6.53 0.85 -4.56
CA ASN A 82 6.20 1.04 -5.95
C ASN A 82 7.47 0.79 -6.78
N ARG A 83 7.45 -0.21 -7.66
CA ARG A 83 8.61 -0.64 -8.46
C ARG A 83 8.87 0.27 -9.68
N ASN A 84 8.06 1.31 -9.87
CA ASN A 84 8.24 2.32 -10.90
C ASN A 84 9.18 3.45 -10.45
N ASP A 85 9.68 4.24 -11.40
CA ASP A 85 10.49 5.44 -11.14
C ASP A 85 9.65 6.73 -11.08
N GLU A 86 8.55 6.78 -11.83
CA GLU A 86 7.76 8.00 -12.00
C GLU A 86 6.26 7.78 -11.78
N GLU A 87 5.72 6.63 -12.17
CA GLU A 87 4.28 6.37 -12.14
C GLU A 87 3.74 6.25 -10.71
N LEU A 88 2.78 7.13 -10.36
CA LEU A 88 1.87 6.91 -9.24
C LEU A 88 0.90 5.77 -9.58
N ILE A 89 0.85 4.73 -8.74
CA ILE A 89 -0.15 3.67 -8.89
C ILE A 89 -1.27 3.86 -7.87
N GLU A 90 -2.51 3.68 -8.32
CA GLU A 90 -3.68 3.68 -7.45
C GLU A 90 -4.47 2.37 -7.58
N ILE A 91 -4.70 1.71 -6.45
CA ILE A 91 -5.42 0.44 -6.37
C ILE A 91 -6.48 0.58 -5.28
N PRO A 92 -7.76 0.83 -5.64
CA PRO A 92 -8.85 0.92 -4.68
C PRO A 92 -8.99 -0.33 -3.83
N LEU A 93 -9.50 -0.16 -2.60
CA LEU A 93 -9.89 -1.29 -1.76
C LEU A 93 -10.87 -2.20 -2.52
N GLY A 94 -10.73 -3.52 -2.35
CA GLY A 94 -11.56 -4.51 -3.01
C GLY A 94 -10.74 -5.67 -3.57
N PRO A 95 -11.18 -6.34 -4.66
CA PRO A 95 -10.57 -7.58 -5.13
C PRO A 95 -9.08 -7.51 -5.48
N ASN A 96 -8.55 -6.31 -5.73
CA ASN A 96 -7.15 -6.07 -6.08
C ASN A 96 -6.33 -5.46 -4.93
N ASN A 97 -6.96 -5.12 -3.80
CA ASN A 97 -6.31 -4.55 -2.63
C ASN A 97 -7.12 -4.85 -1.38
N PHE A 98 -6.79 -5.96 -0.71
CA PHE A 98 -7.55 -6.46 0.43
C PHE A 98 -6.66 -7.20 1.43
N LEU A 99 -7.14 -7.25 2.67
CA LEU A 99 -6.56 -8.04 3.75
C LEU A 99 -7.38 -9.31 3.99
N GLU A 100 -6.69 -10.42 4.23
CA GLU A 100 -7.27 -11.65 4.75
C GLU A 100 -6.65 -11.97 6.11
N PRO A 101 -7.45 -12.22 7.16
CA PRO A 101 -8.91 -12.25 7.16
C PRO A 101 -9.61 -10.87 6.99
N PRO A 102 -10.84 -10.82 6.43
CA PRO A 102 -11.53 -9.55 6.10
C PRO A 102 -11.83 -8.63 7.29
N GLN A 103 -11.85 -9.11 8.53
CA GLN A 103 -12.06 -8.23 9.69
C GLN A 103 -10.94 -7.21 9.91
N PHE A 104 -9.76 -7.43 9.31
CA PHE A 104 -8.64 -6.51 9.37
C PHE A 104 -8.62 -5.54 8.18
N ASP A 105 -9.53 -5.70 7.22
CA ASP A 105 -9.54 -4.97 5.96
C ASP A 105 -10.01 -3.52 6.13
N GLY A 106 -9.41 -2.61 5.35
CA GLY A 106 -9.89 -1.24 5.17
C GLY A 106 -8.95 -0.12 5.61
N SER A 107 -7.84 -0.41 6.28
CA SER A 107 -6.85 0.60 6.69
C SER A 107 -5.68 0.74 5.71
N GLN A 108 -5.51 -0.18 4.77
CA GLN A 108 -4.42 -0.17 3.81
C GLN A 108 -4.50 1.01 2.83
N PRO A 109 -3.36 1.51 2.30
CA PRO A 109 -3.38 2.59 1.33
C PRO A 109 -4.04 2.16 0.01
N THR A 110 -4.64 3.11 -0.70
CA THR A 110 -5.09 2.93 -2.10
C THR A 110 -4.24 3.69 -3.10
N THR A 111 -3.30 4.50 -2.62
CA THR A 111 -2.42 5.35 -3.44
C THR A 111 -0.98 4.99 -3.09
N PHE A 112 -0.19 4.65 -4.11
CA PHE A 112 1.14 4.07 -3.99
C PHE A 112 2.16 4.94 -4.76
N PRO A 113 2.59 6.07 -4.20
CA PRO A 113 3.58 6.93 -4.84
C PRO A 113 4.96 6.26 -4.90
N VAL A 114 5.79 6.74 -5.82
CA VAL A 114 7.22 6.40 -5.84
C VAL A 114 7.91 7.15 -4.70
N VAL A 115 8.64 6.41 -3.87
CA VAL A 115 9.45 6.98 -2.77
C VAL A 115 10.91 6.64 -2.97
N ARG A 116 11.78 7.59 -2.65
CA ARG A 116 13.25 7.43 -2.71
C ARG A 116 13.87 8.00 -1.46
N TYR A 117 14.12 7.14 -0.48
CA TYR A 117 14.84 7.51 0.73
C TYR A 117 16.34 7.29 0.55
N GLU A 118 17.13 8.23 1.05
CA GLU A 118 18.59 8.12 1.06
C GLU A 118 19.09 7.00 1.98
N GLY A 119 20.36 6.63 1.80
CA GLY A 119 21.02 5.62 2.63
C GLY A 119 20.31 4.26 2.61
N PHE A 120 20.17 3.63 3.78
CA PHE A 120 19.49 2.34 3.94
C PHE A 120 17.95 2.43 3.88
N GLY A 121 17.38 3.61 3.64
CA GLY A 121 15.93 3.78 3.47
C GLY A 121 15.43 3.11 2.19
N GLY A 122 16.14 3.33 1.08
CA GLY A 122 15.83 2.73 -0.21
C GLY A 122 14.46 3.13 -0.78
N PRO A 123 13.96 2.40 -1.78
CA PRO A 123 12.72 2.74 -2.49
C PRO A 123 11.45 2.20 -1.81
N ARG A 124 11.41 2.13 -0.48
CA ARG A 124 10.33 1.47 0.26
C ARG A 124 9.69 2.41 1.28
N GLU A 125 8.37 2.56 1.21
CA GLU A 125 7.61 3.20 2.27
C GLU A 125 7.34 2.19 3.38
N ARG A 126 7.71 2.54 4.61
CA ARG A 126 7.67 1.64 5.76
C ARG A 126 6.61 2.12 6.75
N GLY A 127 5.92 1.17 7.40
CA GLY A 127 4.79 1.40 8.29
C GLY A 127 3.78 2.36 7.70
N ALA A 128 3.39 2.11 6.45
CA ALA A 128 2.37 2.85 5.75
C ALA A 128 1.00 2.73 6.45
N PHE A 129 0.73 1.56 7.02
CA PHE A 129 -0.38 1.30 7.93
C PHE A 129 -0.04 0.15 8.87
N ALA A 130 -0.94 -0.14 9.80
CA ALA A 130 -0.82 -1.28 10.69
C ALA A 130 -2.19 -1.87 11.04
N VAL A 131 -2.16 -3.08 11.57
CA VAL A 131 -3.33 -3.84 12.04
C VAL A 131 -3.04 -4.33 13.46
N VAL A 132 -4.02 -4.25 14.35
CA VAL A 132 -3.90 -4.83 15.70
C VAL A 132 -4.49 -6.24 15.70
N VAL A 133 -3.74 -7.19 16.26
CA VAL A 133 -4.16 -8.58 16.48
C VAL A 133 -4.09 -8.91 17.98
N PRO A 134 -4.95 -9.80 18.50
CA PRO A 134 -5.00 -10.10 19.94
C PRO A 134 -3.72 -10.78 20.45
N ALA A 135 -3.56 -10.80 21.78
CA ALA A 135 -2.39 -11.36 22.45
C ALA A 135 -2.11 -12.83 22.10
N ASP A 136 -3.18 -13.61 21.89
CA ASP A 136 -3.16 -15.03 21.56
C ASP A 136 -3.23 -15.31 20.05
N PHE A 137 -3.07 -14.28 19.20
CA PHE A 137 -3.21 -14.39 17.75
C PHE A 137 -2.37 -15.52 17.16
N GLN A 138 -3.02 -16.37 16.37
CA GLN A 138 -2.41 -17.44 15.60
C GLN A 138 -2.69 -17.24 14.11
N GLY A 139 -1.73 -17.63 13.27
CA GLY A 139 -1.86 -17.53 11.82
C GLY A 139 -1.29 -16.23 11.26
N ASP A 140 -1.89 -15.76 10.17
CA ASP A 140 -1.38 -14.69 9.33
C ASP A 140 -2.47 -13.66 9.02
N VAL A 141 -2.07 -12.40 8.87
CA VAL A 141 -2.84 -11.37 8.15
C VAL A 141 -2.18 -11.15 6.80
N TRP A 142 -2.76 -11.66 5.73
CA TRP A 142 -2.26 -11.51 4.37
C TRP A 142 -2.73 -10.19 3.75
N TRP A 143 -1.80 -9.44 3.18
CA TRP A 143 -2.13 -8.29 2.33
C TRP A 143 -1.89 -8.64 0.87
N HIS A 144 -2.94 -8.52 0.07
CA HIS A 144 -2.96 -8.83 -1.36
C HIS A 144 -3.01 -7.55 -2.18
N LEU A 145 -2.15 -7.45 -3.19
CA LEU A 145 -2.15 -6.38 -4.17
C LEU A 145 -2.08 -6.94 -5.59
N THR A 146 -2.99 -6.49 -6.45
CA THR A 146 -2.96 -6.73 -7.90
C THR A 146 -2.82 -5.40 -8.61
N SER A 147 -1.67 -5.20 -9.27
CA SER A 147 -1.35 -3.95 -9.96
C SER A 147 -2.12 -3.82 -11.28
N PRO A 148 -2.21 -2.61 -11.88
CA PRO A 148 -2.93 -2.40 -13.14
C PRO A 148 -2.47 -3.27 -14.32
N ASN A 149 -1.21 -3.72 -14.31
CA ASN A 149 -0.65 -4.66 -15.28
C ASN A 149 -1.09 -6.13 -15.07
N GLY A 150 -1.95 -6.40 -14.07
CA GLY A 150 -2.45 -7.74 -13.72
C GLY A 150 -1.52 -8.55 -12.81
N PHE A 151 -0.31 -8.05 -12.51
CA PHE A 151 0.63 -8.77 -11.66
C PHE A 151 0.18 -8.70 -10.20
N SER A 152 0.08 -9.87 -9.56
CA SER A 152 -0.40 -10.01 -8.19
C SER A 152 0.72 -10.38 -7.25
N THR A 153 0.81 -9.67 -6.14
CA THR A 153 1.76 -9.90 -5.05
C THR A 153 1.01 -9.95 -3.72
N LYS A 154 1.60 -10.62 -2.73
CA LYS A 154 1.04 -10.66 -1.38
C LYS A 154 2.12 -10.89 -0.34
N VAL A 155 1.85 -10.48 0.90
CA VAL A 155 2.75 -10.67 2.03
C VAL A 155 1.97 -11.04 3.30
N PRO A 156 2.48 -11.97 4.12
CA PRO A 156 1.85 -12.30 5.40
C PRO A 156 2.45 -11.47 6.54
N GLY A 157 1.59 -10.77 7.29
CA GLY A 157 1.90 -10.29 8.62
C GLY A 157 1.71 -11.40 9.65
N ARG A 158 2.74 -11.71 10.43
CA ARG A 158 2.75 -12.84 11.36
C ARG A 158 3.68 -12.61 12.53
N LEU A 159 3.37 -13.23 13.66
CA LEU A 159 4.17 -13.16 14.89
C LEU A 159 5.27 -14.22 14.94
N ILE A 160 5.09 -15.35 14.24
CA ILE A 160 6.00 -16.50 14.29
C ILE A 160 6.44 -16.84 12.86
N GLN A 161 7.74 -16.94 12.63
CA GLN A 161 8.27 -17.38 11.35
C GLN A 161 8.11 -18.91 11.20
N PRO A 162 7.72 -19.43 10.02
CA PRO A 162 7.86 -20.85 9.72
C PRO A 162 9.34 -21.22 9.55
N GLY A 163 9.85 -22.16 10.35
CA GLY A 163 11.25 -22.59 10.29
C GLY A 163 11.97 -22.52 11.63
N ALA A 164 13.25 -22.87 11.65
CA ALA A 164 14.00 -23.10 12.89
C ALA A 164 14.12 -21.84 13.80
N LEU A 165 13.46 -21.94 14.96
CA LEU A 165 13.92 -21.54 16.31
C LEU A 165 14.24 -20.07 16.64
N ILE A 166 13.70 -19.08 15.92
CA ILE A 166 13.71 -17.69 16.42
C ILE A 166 12.28 -17.15 16.54
N PRO A 167 11.59 -17.39 17.67
CA PRO A 167 10.46 -16.56 18.06
C PRO A 167 10.92 -15.09 18.08
N GLY A 168 10.18 -14.17 17.47
CA GLY A 168 10.54 -12.75 17.51
C GLY A 168 11.44 -12.23 16.38
N ALA A 169 11.74 -13.00 15.33
CA ALA A 169 12.65 -12.57 14.25
C ALA A 169 12.24 -11.25 13.54
N TYR A 170 10.96 -10.88 13.59
CA TYR A 170 10.42 -9.64 13.03
C TYR A 170 9.86 -8.69 14.09
N GLU A 171 10.17 -8.90 15.37
CA GLU A 171 9.77 -7.96 16.42
C GLU A 171 10.56 -6.66 16.27
N LEU A 172 9.84 -5.53 16.20
CA LEU A 172 10.42 -4.21 16.07
C LEU A 172 10.54 -3.56 17.45
N SER A 173 11.67 -2.92 17.72
CA SER A 173 11.89 -2.22 18.98
C SER A 173 10.91 -1.07 19.16
N VAL A 174 10.29 -0.99 20.35
CA VAL A 174 9.48 0.16 20.82
C VAL A 174 10.29 1.15 21.66
N GLY A 175 11.50 0.78 22.08
CA GLY A 175 12.39 1.59 22.91
C GLY A 175 13.29 2.55 22.12
N PRO A 176 14.16 3.29 22.82
CA PRO A 176 15.11 4.19 22.20
C PRO A 176 16.08 3.45 21.27
N GLN A 177 16.34 4.07 20.12
CA GLN A 177 17.42 3.66 19.22
C GLN A 177 18.78 3.96 19.85
N GLY A 178 19.87 3.47 19.26
CA GLY A 178 21.21 3.58 19.84
C GLY A 178 21.70 5.02 20.10
N GLY A 179 21.17 6.02 19.37
CA GLY A 179 21.42 7.44 19.60
C GLY A 179 20.32 8.16 20.40
N GLY A 180 19.41 7.41 21.02
CA GLY A 180 18.30 7.90 21.83
C GLY A 180 17.06 8.30 21.03
N SER A 181 17.05 8.16 19.69
CA SER A 181 15.87 8.51 18.90
C SER A 181 14.68 7.59 19.25
N MET A 182 13.50 8.19 19.43
CA MET A 182 12.23 7.49 19.62
C MET A 182 11.20 7.97 18.61
N ARG A 183 10.14 7.17 18.42
CA ARG A 183 9.00 7.55 17.58
C ARG A 183 8.34 8.82 18.16
N PRO A 184 8.19 9.89 17.37
CA PRO A 184 7.54 11.11 17.83
C PRO A 184 6.06 10.84 18.15
N SER A 185 5.38 11.78 18.78
CA SER A 185 3.95 11.68 19.03
C SER A 185 3.12 12.49 18.06
N VAL A 186 1.85 12.07 17.90
CA VAL A 186 0.81 12.85 17.20
C VAL A 186 -0.44 12.87 18.07
N ARG A 187 -1.04 14.04 18.26
CA ARG A 187 -2.38 14.22 18.85
C ARG A 187 -3.22 15.13 17.96
N PHE A 188 -4.52 14.91 17.91
CA PHE A 188 -5.47 15.78 17.19
C PHE A 188 -6.24 16.75 18.11
N SER A 189 -5.92 16.75 19.40
CA SER A 189 -6.32 17.78 20.36
C SER A 189 -5.19 17.95 21.39
N PRO A 190 -5.06 19.13 22.04
CA PRO A 190 -3.96 19.42 22.97
C PRO A 190 -3.76 18.33 24.05
N ASP A 191 -4.86 17.96 24.72
CA ASP A 191 -4.87 16.97 25.81
C ASP A 191 -5.47 15.62 25.36
N GLY A 192 -5.45 15.34 24.05
CA GLY A 192 -6.06 14.16 23.46
C GLY A 192 -5.24 12.87 23.62
N PRO A 193 -5.83 11.73 23.20
CA PRO A 193 -5.08 10.49 23.04
C PRO A 193 -3.88 10.69 22.11
N MET A 194 -2.79 10.02 22.47
CA MET A 194 -1.51 10.11 21.76
C MET A 194 -1.36 8.93 20.81
N GLY A 195 -1.16 9.22 19.52
CA GLY A 195 -0.73 8.25 18.53
C GLY A 195 0.79 8.08 18.54
N ILE A 196 1.25 6.84 18.38
CA ILE A 196 2.66 6.47 18.26
C ILE A 196 2.81 5.38 17.19
N GLY A 197 3.85 5.50 16.36
CA GLY A 197 4.26 4.49 15.41
C GLY A 197 3.32 4.26 14.23
N PRO A 198 3.48 3.12 13.54
CA PRO A 198 2.76 2.82 12.30
C PRO A 198 1.24 2.75 12.46
N LEU A 199 0.74 2.28 13.61
CA LEU A 199 -0.70 2.28 13.93
C LEU A 199 -1.21 3.71 14.07
N GLY A 200 -0.44 4.57 14.73
CA GLY A 200 -0.73 5.99 14.80
C GLY A 200 -2.03 6.30 15.53
N ILE A 201 -2.77 7.29 15.02
CA ILE A 201 -4.08 7.66 15.53
C ILE A 201 -4.97 8.24 14.43
N PHE A 202 -6.27 8.02 14.50
CA PHE A 202 -7.25 8.70 13.65
C PHE A 202 -7.76 9.97 14.32
N HIS A 203 -7.98 11.02 13.53
CA HIS A 203 -8.76 12.17 13.97
C HIS A 203 -10.15 11.68 14.42
N PRO A 204 -10.65 12.13 15.59
CA PRO A 204 -11.91 11.61 16.13
C PRO A 204 -13.13 11.95 15.26
N GLU A 205 -13.05 13.07 14.53
CA GLU A 205 -14.09 13.51 13.61
C GLU A 205 -13.70 13.26 12.14
N THR A 206 -14.72 13.04 11.31
CA THR A 206 -14.59 13.05 9.84
C THR A 206 -14.92 14.44 9.32
N PHE A 207 -14.01 15.05 8.60
CA PHE A 207 -14.22 16.36 7.99
C PHE A 207 -15.18 16.23 6.80
N ARG A 208 -15.98 17.28 6.58
CA ARG A 208 -16.88 17.37 5.42
C ARG A 208 -16.61 18.65 4.67
N THR A 209 -16.42 18.55 3.36
CA THR A 209 -16.20 19.70 2.48
C THR A 209 -16.80 19.43 1.09
N SER A 210 -16.68 20.40 0.18
CA SER A 210 -16.98 20.23 -1.24
C SER A 210 -15.71 20.36 -2.08
N VAL A 211 -15.76 19.94 -3.34
CA VAL A 211 -14.65 20.08 -4.30
C VAL A 211 -14.09 21.50 -4.28
N GLY A 212 -12.76 21.61 -4.23
CA GLY A 212 -12.03 22.89 -4.21
C GLY A 212 -12.11 23.70 -2.90
N ARG A 213 -12.98 23.34 -1.93
CA ARG A 213 -13.04 24.04 -0.64
C ARG A 213 -12.06 23.41 0.35
N PRO A 214 -11.06 24.16 0.85
CA PRO A 214 -10.07 23.60 1.74
C PRO A 214 -10.66 23.31 3.13
N ILE A 215 -10.22 22.20 3.72
CA ILE A 215 -10.31 21.98 5.17
C ILE A 215 -9.00 22.42 5.82
N THR A 216 -9.04 22.76 7.10
CA THR A 216 -7.84 23.03 7.91
C THR A 216 -7.69 21.93 8.96
N VAL A 217 -6.52 21.32 9.01
CA VAL A 217 -6.17 20.29 9.98
C VAL A 217 -5.05 20.79 10.88
N THR A 218 -5.17 20.54 12.18
CA THR A 218 -4.11 20.81 13.17
C THR A 218 -3.80 19.55 13.94
N ALA A 219 -2.53 19.25 14.13
CA ALA A 219 -2.04 18.20 15.00
C ALA A 219 -0.93 18.73 15.91
N TRP A 220 -0.90 18.24 17.14
CA TRP A 220 0.15 18.50 18.11
C TRP A 220 1.18 17.38 18.04
N VAL A 221 2.44 17.75 17.84
CA VAL A 221 3.50 16.82 17.49
C VAL A 221 4.76 17.11 18.29
N GLU A 222 5.34 16.07 18.89
CA GLU A 222 6.48 16.21 19.78
C GLU A 222 7.50 15.11 19.52
N ASP A 223 8.79 15.49 19.49
CA ASP A 223 9.87 14.52 19.63
C ASP A 223 9.83 13.92 21.04
N ARG A 224 10.19 12.65 21.14
CA ARG A 224 10.16 11.88 22.39
C ARG A 224 11.49 11.21 22.68
N GLY A 225 12.53 11.48 21.91
CA GLY A 225 13.82 10.82 22.08
C GLY A 225 14.40 10.96 23.48
N GLU A 226 15.11 9.92 23.95
CA GLU A 226 15.96 9.93 25.14
C GLU A 226 17.31 10.58 24.81
N ARG A 227 17.23 11.81 24.32
CA ARG A 227 18.33 12.70 23.94
C ARG A 227 17.80 14.13 23.99
N GLU A 228 18.64 15.10 23.66
CA GLU A 228 18.12 16.45 23.41
C GLU A 228 17.03 16.38 22.32
N LEU A 229 15.84 16.90 22.64
CA LEU A 229 14.70 16.89 21.74
C LEU A 229 15.01 17.69 20.48
N ARG A 230 14.46 17.30 19.34
CA ARG A 230 14.68 18.00 18.06
C ARG A 230 13.34 18.37 17.45
N SER A 231 13.39 19.24 16.45
CA SER A 231 12.23 19.44 15.57
C SER A 231 11.88 18.13 14.89
N VAL A 232 10.59 17.93 14.66
CA VAL A 232 10.07 16.81 13.86
C VAL A 232 9.69 17.33 12.48
N ASN A 233 9.57 16.44 11.52
CA ASN A 233 9.09 16.76 10.19
C ASN A 233 7.69 16.18 9.97
N MET A 234 6.90 16.88 9.16
CA MET A 234 5.60 16.44 8.69
C MET A 234 5.65 16.13 7.20
N THR A 235 5.15 14.96 6.81
CA THR A 235 4.90 14.59 5.42
C THR A 235 3.44 14.21 5.24
N LEU A 236 2.78 14.74 4.22
CA LEU A 236 1.37 14.52 3.93
C LEU A 236 1.20 13.62 2.72
N TRP A 237 0.28 12.66 2.84
CA TRP A 237 0.00 11.68 1.80
C TRP A 237 -1.50 11.59 1.55
N LYS A 238 -1.89 11.44 0.28
CA LYS A 238 -3.14 10.77 -0.05
C LYS A 238 -2.98 9.29 0.31
N HIS A 239 -3.58 8.86 1.41
CA HIS A 239 -3.51 7.47 1.85
C HIS A 239 -4.62 6.64 1.21
N GLN A 240 -5.84 7.18 1.24
CA GLN A 240 -6.98 6.63 0.52
C GLN A 240 -7.73 7.72 -0.24
N GLY A 241 -8.35 7.35 -1.35
CA GLY A 241 -9.27 8.22 -2.08
C GLY A 241 -9.66 7.65 -3.45
N PRO A 242 -10.57 8.32 -4.17
CA PRO A 242 -10.96 7.92 -5.52
C PRO A 242 -9.77 8.00 -6.49
N VAL A 243 -9.73 7.09 -7.46
CA VAL A 243 -8.70 7.07 -8.53
C VAL A 243 -8.73 8.39 -9.32
N GLY A 244 -7.56 8.97 -9.58
CA GLY A 244 -7.39 10.27 -10.23
C GLY A 244 -7.74 11.47 -9.35
N GLY A 245 -8.12 11.25 -8.09
CA GLY A 245 -8.48 12.32 -7.17
C GLY A 245 -7.26 12.93 -6.52
N GLU A 246 -6.98 14.18 -6.78
CA GLU A 246 -5.81 14.87 -6.23
C GLU A 246 -6.16 15.60 -4.94
N ILE A 247 -5.19 15.67 -4.03
CA ILE A 247 -5.26 16.50 -2.83
C ILE A 247 -4.17 17.56 -2.93
N LEU A 248 -4.58 18.83 -2.99
CA LEU A 248 -3.66 19.95 -2.87
C LEU A 248 -3.48 20.28 -1.39
N PHE A 249 -2.25 20.11 -0.90
CA PHE A 249 -1.85 20.45 0.46
C PHE A 249 -1.12 21.79 0.52
N GLU A 250 -1.48 22.64 1.48
CA GLU A 250 -0.71 23.86 1.79
C GLU A 250 -0.31 23.86 3.27
N SER A 251 0.98 24.03 3.55
CA SER A 251 1.48 24.18 4.92
C SER A 251 1.09 25.53 5.49
N LEU A 252 0.51 25.54 6.69
CA LEU A 252 0.34 26.75 7.50
C LEU A 252 1.47 26.94 8.51
N VAL A 253 2.45 26.04 8.49
CA VAL A 253 3.71 26.14 9.23
C VAL A 253 4.72 26.90 8.37
N PRO A 254 5.34 27.98 8.87
CA PRO A 254 6.41 28.68 8.16
C PRO A 254 7.55 27.71 7.86
N GLN A 255 8.01 27.65 6.61
CA GLN A 255 9.20 26.87 6.30
C GLN A 255 10.41 27.54 6.95
N SER A 256 11.07 26.84 7.86
CA SER A 256 12.35 27.30 8.40
C SER A 256 13.39 27.27 7.29
N VAL A 257 13.84 28.44 6.85
CA VAL A 257 15.02 28.58 6.01
C VAL A 257 16.21 28.04 6.83
N GLY A 258 16.85 26.99 6.31
CA GLY A 258 17.86 26.14 6.95
C GLY A 258 18.59 26.73 8.17
N GLY A 259 18.44 26.06 9.32
CA GLY A 259 19.34 26.25 10.46
C GLY A 259 20.76 25.75 10.14
N PRO A 260 21.81 26.34 10.75
CA PRO A 260 23.19 25.97 10.49
C PRO A 260 23.43 24.54 10.98
N GLY A 261 23.54 23.60 10.03
CA GLY A 261 23.72 22.16 10.31
C GLY A 261 23.37 21.27 9.13
N GLN A 262 22.58 21.74 8.16
CA GLN A 262 22.38 21.03 6.89
C GLN A 262 23.56 21.33 5.97
N GLY A 263 24.47 20.35 5.85
CA GLY A 263 25.49 20.38 4.79
C GLY A 263 24.82 20.48 3.42
N PRO A 264 25.48 21.10 2.42
CA PRO A 264 24.93 21.20 1.07
C PRO A 264 24.79 19.79 0.49
N GLY A 265 23.54 19.32 0.34
CA GLY A 265 23.23 18.01 -0.24
C GLY A 265 22.22 17.16 0.53
N GLN A 266 21.73 17.61 1.70
CA GLN A 266 20.71 16.87 2.44
C GLN A 266 19.31 17.39 2.06
N GLU A 267 18.81 16.95 0.91
CA GLU A 267 17.39 17.11 0.61
C GLU A 267 16.57 16.36 1.67
N PRO A 268 15.46 16.91 2.18
CA PRO A 268 14.55 16.16 3.04
C PRO A 268 14.11 14.91 2.28
N GLY A 269 14.64 13.76 2.68
CA GLY A 269 14.56 12.53 1.92
C GLY A 269 13.13 12.14 1.52
N GLY A 270 12.96 11.85 0.24
CA GLY A 270 11.83 11.10 -0.30
C GLY A 270 10.50 11.84 -0.33
N GLY A 271 10.42 12.95 -1.07
CA GLY A 271 9.16 13.44 -1.59
C GLY A 271 9.06 13.09 -3.08
N GLY A 272 8.05 12.29 -3.46
CA GLY A 272 7.51 12.42 -4.80
C GLY A 272 6.88 13.82 -4.97
N PRO A 273 6.27 14.14 -6.12
CA PRO A 273 5.51 15.40 -6.27
C PRO A 273 4.46 15.59 -5.16
N GLU A 274 4.04 14.51 -4.50
CA GLU A 274 3.26 14.47 -3.26
C GLU A 274 4.19 14.15 -2.07
N GLY A 275 4.21 15.01 -1.03
CA GLY A 275 4.92 14.71 0.22
C GLY A 275 6.27 15.44 0.44
N ARG A 276 6.31 16.75 0.22
CA ARG A 276 7.42 17.56 0.77
C ARG A 276 7.41 17.48 2.30
N SER A 277 8.58 17.17 2.87
CA SER A 277 8.74 17.14 4.33
C SER A 277 8.86 18.57 4.88
N ILE A 278 8.03 18.91 5.87
CA ILE A 278 7.95 20.24 6.48
C ILE A 278 8.44 20.14 7.92
N GLN A 279 9.52 20.85 8.26
CA GLN A 279 10.03 20.89 9.63
C GLN A 279 9.09 21.71 10.53
N ILE A 280 8.66 21.10 11.63
CA ILE A 280 7.78 21.73 12.62
C ILE A 280 8.63 22.46 13.66
N PRO A 281 8.38 23.75 13.94
CA PRO A 281 9.16 24.50 14.90
C PRO A 281 8.96 23.98 16.32
N ARG A 282 10.01 24.04 17.13
CA ARG A 282 9.97 23.72 18.56
C ARG A 282 9.61 24.90 19.45
N GLU A 283 9.72 26.11 18.94
CA GLU A 283 9.60 27.35 19.72
C GLU A 283 8.75 28.37 18.97
N GLY A 284 8.22 29.35 19.71
CA GLY A 284 7.32 30.37 19.19
C GLY A 284 5.85 29.95 19.16
N GLU A 285 5.01 30.80 18.57
CA GLU A 285 3.54 30.66 18.61
C GLU A 285 3.02 29.38 17.91
N LYS A 286 3.77 28.87 16.93
CA LYS A 286 3.44 27.64 16.18
C LYS A 286 4.23 26.42 16.64
N ALA A 287 4.90 26.50 17.80
CA ALA A 287 5.66 25.41 18.36
C ALA A 287 4.83 24.12 18.45
N HIS A 288 5.38 23.00 17.98
CA HIS A 288 4.74 21.68 18.03
C HIS A 288 3.42 21.56 17.26
N LEU A 289 3.06 22.54 16.44
CA LEU A 289 1.83 22.53 15.65
C LEU A 289 2.13 22.16 14.20
N ALA A 290 1.70 20.95 13.82
CA ALA A 290 1.61 20.55 12.43
C ALA A 290 0.26 21.03 11.89
N GLN A 291 0.27 22.05 11.04
CA GLN A 291 -0.95 22.69 10.54
C GLN A 291 -0.91 22.83 9.02
N PHE A 292 -1.98 22.40 8.35
CA PHE A 292 -2.07 22.45 6.90
C PHE A 292 -3.52 22.61 6.43
N THR A 293 -3.70 23.07 5.20
CA THR A 293 -4.96 22.98 4.48
C THR A 293 -4.91 21.84 3.47
N ALA A 294 -6.07 21.26 3.18
CA ALA A 294 -6.23 20.26 2.13
C ALA A 294 -7.48 20.58 1.30
N SER A 295 -7.31 20.68 -0.02
CA SER A 295 -8.42 20.82 -0.98
C SER A 295 -8.39 19.68 -1.99
N PHE A 296 -9.56 19.32 -2.52
CA PHE A 296 -9.75 18.06 -3.25
C PHE A 296 -10.27 18.35 -4.65
N SER A 297 -9.75 17.64 -5.65
CA SER A 297 -10.10 17.86 -7.06
C SER A 297 -11.43 17.22 -7.48
N GLN A 298 -11.93 16.22 -6.74
CA GLN A 298 -13.19 15.53 -7.06
C GLN A 298 -13.91 15.00 -5.82
N PRO A 299 -15.20 14.63 -5.93
CA PRO A 299 -15.97 14.08 -4.83
C PRO A 299 -15.51 12.67 -4.43
N GLY A 300 -15.74 12.31 -3.17
CA GLY A 300 -15.47 10.98 -2.64
C GLY A 300 -15.01 10.99 -1.19
N ASP A 301 -14.76 9.81 -0.66
CA ASP A 301 -14.17 9.64 0.68
C ASP A 301 -12.65 9.50 0.56
N TYR A 302 -11.94 10.25 1.38
CA TYR A 302 -10.49 10.31 1.43
C TYR A 302 -9.98 10.01 2.83
N VAL A 303 -8.77 9.46 2.88
CA VAL A 303 -7.95 9.44 4.10
C VAL A 303 -6.63 10.13 3.79
N ILE A 304 -6.33 11.18 4.54
CA ILE A 304 -5.02 11.82 4.55
C ILE A 304 -4.18 11.12 5.62
N ARG A 305 -2.98 10.66 5.27
CA ARG A 305 -1.99 10.23 6.25
C ARG A 305 -0.99 11.35 6.50
N VAL A 306 -0.88 11.76 7.75
CA VAL A 306 0.13 12.66 8.28
C VAL A 306 1.23 11.80 8.88
N ARG A 307 2.39 11.75 8.25
CA ARG A 307 3.57 11.11 8.85
C ARG A 307 4.37 12.16 9.59
N ILE A 308 4.61 11.93 10.87
CA ILE A 308 5.53 12.72 11.68
C ILE A 308 6.78 11.89 11.93
N ASP A 309 7.94 12.43 11.60
CA ASP A 309 9.23 11.77 11.80
C ASP A 309 10.26 12.70 12.45
N ASN A 310 11.30 12.13 13.05
CA ASN A 310 12.50 12.89 13.44
C ASN A 310 13.71 12.39 12.64
N PHE A 311 13.50 12.09 11.36
CA PHE A 311 14.56 11.63 10.48
C PHE A 311 15.67 12.68 10.35
N GLY A 312 16.89 12.21 10.14
CA GLY A 312 18.11 13.05 10.11
C GLY A 312 19.03 12.85 11.32
N GLY A 313 18.59 12.11 12.33
CA GLY A 313 19.51 11.46 13.26
C GLY A 313 20.22 10.27 12.61
N GLY A 314 21.48 9.99 12.97
CA GLY A 314 22.22 8.83 12.43
C GLY A 314 21.58 7.47 12.76
N ASP A 315 20.63 7.45 13.70
CA ASP A 315 19.87 6.30 14.16
C ASP A 315 18.36 6.40 13.84
N SER A 316 17.93 7.42 13.08
CA SER A 316 16.53 7.65 12.72
C SER A 316 16.39 7.89 11.22
N SER A 317 15.90 6.86 10.53
CA SER A 317 15.58 6.87 9.11
C SER A 317 14.59 5.74 8.80
N PRO A 318 13.87 5.77 7.67
CA PRO A 318 13.01 4.66 7.29
C PRO A 318 13.75 3.30 7.40
N GLY A 319 15.03 3.23 6.98
CA GLY A 319 15.84 2.02 7.03
C GLY A 319 16.05 1.42 8.43
N ASN A 320 15.92 2.21 9.49
CA ASN A 320 16.05 1.77 10.89
C ASN A 320 14.75 1.22 11.49
N MET A 321 13.65 1.17 10.72
CA MET A 321 12.31 0.86 11.25
C MET A 321 11.87 1.80 12.39
N CYS A 322 12.47 3.00 12.40
CA CYS A 322 12.26 4.09 13.33
C CYS A 322 12.84 5.39 12.74
N CYS A 323 12.38 6.59 13.05
CA CYS A 323 11.35 6.90 14.01
C CYS A 323 10.31 7.82 13.40
N TRP A 324 9.18 7.22 13.05
CA TRP A 324 7.99 7.92 12.58
C TRP A 324 6.75 7.45 13.32
N THR A 325 5.72 8.27 13.21
CA THR A 325 4.36 8.03 13.70
C THR A 325 3.36 8.51 12.67
N ASN A 326 2.28 7.75 12.48
CA ASN A 326 1.19 8.14 11.60
C ASN A 326 0.08 8.86 12.36
N GLY A 327 -0.59 9.79 11.68
CA GLY A 327 -1.91 10.31 12.00
C GLY A 327 -2.79 10.18 10.76
N TYR A 328 -4.08 9.91 10.93
CA TYR A 328 -5.02 9.71 9.82
C TYR A 328 -6.22 10.64 9.94
N VAL A 329 -6.59 11.31 8.85
CA VAL A 329 -7.74 12.22 8.80
C VAL A 329 -8.70 11.75 7.74
N ARG A 330 -9.94 11.44 8.14
CA ARG A 330 -11.02 11.07 7.21
C ARG A 330 -11.72 12.32 6.70
N VAL A 331 -11.99 12.37 5.41
CA VAL A 331 -12.66 13.49 4.76
C VAL A 331 -13.68 12.97 3.76
N THR A 332 -14.92 13.47 3.85
CA THR A 332 -15.95 13.25 2.84
C THR A 332 -16.10 14.52 2.00
N VAL A 333 -15.93 14.40 0.69
CA VAL A 333 -15.98 15.49 -0.28
C VAL A 333 -17.23 15.35 -1.14
N THR A 334 -18.10 16.35 -1.10
CA THR A 334 -19.28 16.42 -1.98
C THR A 334 -18.95 17.20 -3.26
N PRO A 335 -19.78 17.08 -4.32
CA PRO A 335 -19.67 17.92 -5.52
C PRO A 335 -19.54 19.41 -5.24
#